data_AF-A0AA89BLM2-F1
#
_entry.id   AF-A0AA89BLM2-F1
#
_cell.length_a   1.000
_cell.length_b   1.000
_cell.length_c   1.000
_cell.angle_alpha   90.00
_cell.angle_beta   90.00
_cell.angle_gamma   90.00
#
_symmetry.space_group_name_H-M   'P 1'
#
loop_
_entity.id
_entity.type
_entity.pdbx_description
1 polymer ?
#
loop_
_entity_poly.entity_id
_entity_poly.type
_entity_poly.pdbx_seq_one_letter_code
_entity_poly.pdbx_strand_id
1 'polypeptide(L)'
;MCMRTSETPDSSDTVNPAPMTLFPSVVPRCSLEEAKSLQTKFNLLMHNVAHDHEFLEKCLQHVIKVDEFTRKLWEIYCKAKELRKNKPQICLGLFRNDFMMDVGENQSDKTPQDLARSVRLKQVEFNTIASSFGGLVTQLTHCPTCSYQLAGTKKIQQVLAGKGVLEKFIQDANDVRRMRALFAGQFSLDEDESKAISMALQNPGGYVLKPQREGGGNNLYDEELKEMLMKIKDTEERSAYILMEKIHTWVLRNHLIKVGEHSRLRDVLSEIGIYGVYIGKGTEDSIVNEESGHLMRTKALGINEGGVASGFATLDTPFLIDT
;
A
#
# COMPACT_ATOMS: atom_id res chain seq x y z
N MET A 1 10.40 17.02 -14.39
CA MET A 1 9.75 15.69 -14.27
C MET A 1 9.94 14.94 -15.58
N CYS A 2 10.93 14.07 -15.66
CA CYS A 2 11.17 13.27 -16.86
C CYS A 2 11.55 11.85 -16.45
N MET A 3 11.33 10.91 -17.37
CA MET A 3 11.70 9.51 -17.27
C MET A 3 12.48 9.15 -18.54
N ARG A 4 13.44 8.23 -18.41
CA ARG A 4 14.08 7.64 -19.60
C ARG A 4 13.02 6.98 -20.47
N THR A 5 13.27 6.94 -21.77
CA THR A 5 12.33 6.32 -22.70
C THR A 5 12.29 4.81 -22.50
N SER A 6 11.18 4.18 -22.90
CA SER A 6 11.02 2.73 -22.86
C SER A 6 11.98 2.01 -23.81
N GLU A 7 12.36 2.66 -24.91
CA GLU A 7 13.23 2.10 -25.94
C GLU A 7 14.70 2.06 -25.49
N THR A 8 15.11 3.01 -24.65
CA THR A 8 16.48 3.13 -24.13
C THR A 8 16.50 3.40 -22.62
N PRO A 9 16.11 2.43 -21.78
CA PRO A 9 15.96 2.62 -20.33
C PRO A 9 17.30 2.83 -19.59
N ASP A 10 18.41 2.53 -20.24
CA ASP A 10 19.78 2.68 -19.74
C ASP A 10 20.47 3.99 -20.18
N SER A 11 19.96 4.66 -21.22
CA SER A 11 20.47 5.96 -21.70
C SER A 11 19.70 7.15 -21.13
N SER A 12 20.38 8.27 -20.92
CA SER A 12 19.76 9.55 -20.53
C SER A 12 19.83 10.61 -21.64
N ASP A 13 20.27 10.22 -22.84
CA ASP A 13 20.44 11.14 -23.97
C ASP A 13 19.08 11.64 -24.49
N THR A 14 18.05 10.82 -24.35
CA THR A 14 16.66 11.18 -24.65
C THR A 14 15.77 10.80 -23.48
N VAL A 15 14.87 11.71 -23.10
CA VAL A 15 13.92 11.51 -22.00
C VAL A 15 12.54 11.96 -22.40
N ASN A 16 11.53 11.34 -21.81
CA ASN A 16 10.13 11.68 -21.95
C ASN A 16 9.63 12.42 -20.70
N PRO A 17 8.68 13.36 -20.82
CA PRO A 17 7.93 13.85 -19.68
C PRO A 17 7.32 12.67 -18.90
N ALA A 18 7.41 12.72 -17.57
CA ALA A 18 6.74 11.72 -16.74
C ALA A 18 5.21 11.81 -16.95
N PRO A 19 4.47 10.68 -17.02
CA PRO A 19 3.02 10.69 -17.16
C PRO A 19 2.35 11.50 -16.05
N MET A 20 1.41 12.38 -16.39
CA MET A 20 0.72 13.25 -15.42
C MET A 20 -0.74 13.51 -15.78
N THR A 21 -1.53 13.97 -14.82
CA THR A 21 -2.86 14.54 -15.06
C THR A 21 -2.76 15.96 -15.60
N LEU A 22 -3.75 16.39 -16.40
CA LEU A 22 -3.82 17.77 -16.88
C LEU A 22 -4.29 18.74 -15.78
N PHE A 23 -5.26 18.31 -14.97
CA PHE A 23 -5.80 19.08 -13.86
C PHE A 23 -5.50 18.37 -12.54
N PRO A 24 -5.34 19.10 -11.43
CA PRO A 24 -5.25 18.48 -10.11
C PRO A 24 -6.60 17.83 -9.75
N SER A 25 -6.56 16.60 -9.25
CA SER A 25 -7.79 15.89 -8.85
C SER A 25 -8.26 16.29 -7.45
N VAL A 26 -9.58 16.35 -7.27
CA VAL A 26 -10.22 16.83 -6.04
C VAL A 26 -9.97 15.89 -4.86
N VAL A 27 -9.63 16.46 -3.70
CA VAL A 27 -9.41 15.74 -2.44
C VAL A 27 -9.99 16.55 -1.27
N PRO A 28 -10.79 15.96 -0.36
CA PRO A 28 -11.21 16.65 0.87
C PRO A 28 -10.01 16.96 1.76
N ARG A 29 -9.88 18.22 2.20
CA ARG A 29 -8.76 18.67 3.04
C ARG A 29 -8.64 17.83 4.31
N CYS A 30 -9.76 17.60 4.99
CA CYS A 30 -9.84 16.82 6.22
C CYS A 30 -9.26 15.40 6.06
N SER A 31 -9.51 14.76 4.91
CA SER A 31 -8.96 13.45 4.59
C SER A 31 -7.44 13.48 4.47
N LEU A 32 -6.89 14.41 3.69
CA LEU A 32 -5.43 14.52 3.52
C LEU A 32 -4.74 14.84 4.86
N GLU A 33 -5.30 15.76 5.65
CA GLU A 33 -4.77 16.12 6.96
C GLU A 33 -4.83 14.96 7.95
N GLU A 34 -5.91 14.18 7.94
CA GLU A 34 -6.02 12.97 8.76
C GLU A 34 -4.90 11.98 8.41
N ALA A 35 -4.71 11.65 7.13
CA ALA A 35 -3.68 10.73 6.68
C ALA A 35 -2.28 11.17 7.08
N LYS A 36 -1.97 12.47 6.90
CA LYS A 36 -0.69 13.07 7.31
C LYS A 36 -0.48 12.99 8.81
N SER A 37 -1.50 13.34 9.60
CA SER A 37 -1.41 13.35 11.06
C SER A 37 -1.13 11.96 11.66
N LEU A 38 -1.50 10.90 10.95
CA LEU A 38 -1.30 9.51 11.39
C LEU A 38 -0.01 8.89 10.86
N GLN A 39 0.70 9.53 9.92
CA GLN A 39 1.88 8.93 9.29
C GLN A 39 2.97 8.59 10.30
N THR A 40 3.24 9.47 11.28
CA THR A 40 4.26 9.20 12.33
C THR A 40 3.86 8.03 13.24
N LYS A 41 2.57 7.76 13.40
CA LYS A 41 2.05 6.60 14.14
C LYS A 41 2.23 5.32 13.34
N PHE A 42 1.98 5.37 12.03
CA PHE A 42 2.30 4.24 11.15
C PHE A 42 3.80 3.98 11.07
N ASN A 43 4.65 5.02 11.01
CA ASN A 43 6.10 4.86 11.02
C ASN A 43 6.55 4.08 12.27
N LEU A 44 6.06 4.48 13.44
CA LEU A 44 6.36 3.81 14.71
C LEU A 44 5.83 2.38 14.73
N LEU A 45 4.57 2.17 14.32
CA LEU A 45 3.98 0.84 14.19
C LEU A 45 4.87 -0.09 13.36
N MET A 46 5.22 0.34 12.15
CA MET A 46 6.00 -0.48 11.22
C MET A 46 7.43 -0.69 11.70
N HIS A 47 8.02 0.30 12.37
CA HIS A 47 9.31 0.14 13.03
C HIS A 47 9.26 -0.92 14.13
N ASN A 48 8.25 -0.87 15.02
CA ASN A 48 8.10 -1.83 16.10
C ASN A 48 7.83 -3.25 15.57
N VAL A 49 6.97 -3.39 14.57
CA VAL A 49 6.71 -4.66 13.87
C VAL A 49 8.00 -5.22 13.26
N ALA A 50 8.81 -4.39 12.61
CA ALA A 50 10.07 -4.83 12.00
C ALA A 50 11.13 -5.30 13.03
N HIS A 51 10.97 -4.95 14.31
CA HIS A 51 11.88 -5.35 15.39
C HIS A 51 11.30 -6.46 16.29
N ASP A 52 10.03 -6.83 16.12
CA ASP A 52 9.38 -7.93 16.84
C ASP A 52 9.53 -9.25 16.06
N HIS A 53 10.59 -9.99 16.38
CA HIS A 53 10.90 -11.25 15.69
C HIS A 53 9.83 -12.31 15.86
N GLU A 54 9.33 -12.50 17.08
CA GLU A 54 8.36 -13.54 17.39
C GLU A 54 7.04 -13.25 16.66
N PHE A 55 6.67 -11.97 16.58
CA PHE A 55 5.53 -11.54 15.79
C PHE A 55 5.72 -11.82 14.29
N LEU A 56 6.86 -11.43 13.70
CA LEU A 56 7.13 -11.68 12.29
C LEU A 56 7.14 -13.18 11.96
N GLU A 57 7.80 -13.99 12.79
CA GLU A 57 7.87 -15.45 12.63
C GLU A 57 6.47 -16.06 12.65
N LYS A 58 5.68 -15.71 13.68
CA LYS A 58 4.31 -16.20 13.82
C LYS A 58 3.42 -15.81 12.63
N CYS A 59 3.56 -14.59 12.11
CA CYS A 59 2.75 -14.13 10.97
C CYS A 59 3.12 -14.82 9.66
N LEU A 60 4.41 -15.09 9.45
CA LEU A 60 4.96 -15.56 8.17
C LEU A 60 5.18 -17.08 8.11
N GLN A 61 5.03 -17.81 9.23
CA GLN A 61 5.36 -19.24 9.33
C GLN A 61 4.68 -20.14 8.27
N HIS A 62 3.48 -19.79 7.80
CA HIS A 62 2.79 -20.52 6.74
C HIS A 62 3.25 -20.04 5.36
N VAL A 63 3.35 -18.72 5.17
CA VAL A 63 3.79 -18.07 3.93
C VAL A 63 5.15 -18.58 3.47
N ILE A 64 6.14 -18.65 4.38
CA ILE A 64 7.52 -19.04 4.02
C ILE A 64 7.63 -20.51 3.58
N LYS A 65 6.62 -21.35 3.85
CA LYS A 65 6.61 -22.74 3.38
C LYS A 65 6.27 -22.82 1.89
N VAL A 66 5.41 -21.92 1.42
CA VAL A 66 4.80 -21.97 0.09
C VAL A 66 5.28 -20.87 -0.87
N ASP A 67 5.79 -19.75 -0.35
CA ASP A 67 6.30 -18.64 -1.16
C ASP A 67 7.83 -18.54 -1.10
N GLU A 68 8.49 -18.95 -2.18
CA GLU A 68 9.96 -18.99 -2.26
C GLU A 68 10.61 -17.60 -2.06
N PHE A 69 9.99 -16.54 -2.59
CA PHE A 69 10.52 -15.18 -2.47
C PHE A 69 10.54 -14.72 -1.02
N THR A 70 9.42 -14.83 -0.30
CA THR A 70 9.32 -14.47 1.12
C THR A 70 10.23 -15.36 1.96
N ARG A 71 10.34 -16.66 1.63
CA ARG A 71 11.27 -17.59 2.30
C ARG A 71 12.72 -17.11 2.21
N LYS A 72 13.19 -16.73 1.01
CA LYS A 72 14.56 -16.22 0.83
C LYS A 72 14.81 -14.93 1.62
N LEU A 73 13.83 -14.02 1.67
CA LEU A 73 13.93 -12.81 2.50
C LEU A 73 14.01 -13.14 4.00
N TRP A 74 13.22 -14.12 4.45
CA TRP A 74 13.25 -14.61 5.83
C TRP A 74 14.61 -15.23 6.19
N GLU A 75 15.17 -16.07 5.31
CA GLU A 75 16.50 -16.68 5.50
C GLU A 75 17.60 -15.62 5.64
N ILE A 76 17.57 -14.58 4.79
CA ILE A 76 18.50 -13.45 4.87
C ILE A 76 18.32 -12.71 6.19
N TYR A 77 17.08 -12.44 6.60
CA TYR A 77 16.77 -11.77 7.86
C TYR A 77 17.32 -12.56 9.06
N CYS A 78 17.07 -13.87 9.14
CA CYS A 78 17.56 -14.74 10.21
C CYS A 78 19.09 -14.75 10.28
N LYS A 79 19.75 -14.90 9.13
CA LYS A 79 21.23 -14.88 9.05
C LYS A 79 21.80 -13.52 9.44
N ALA A 80 21.19 -12.43 9.00
CA ALA A 80 21.61 -11.08 9.38
C ALA A 80 21.46 -10.86 10.89
N LYS A 81 20.33 -11.28 11.48
CA LYS A 81 20.07 -11.18 12.92
C LYS A 81 21.13 -11.93 13.73
N GLU A 82 21.49 -13.15 13.31
CA GLU A 82 22.53 -13.95 13.96
C GLU A 82 23.91 -13.25 13.91
N LEU A 83 24.32 -12.78 12.73
CA LEU A 83 25.59 -12.09 12.54
C LEU A 83 25.69 -10.76 13.32
N ARG A 84 24.54 -10.16 13.64
CA ARG A 84 24.43 -8.86 14.30
C ARG A 84 24.18 -8.95 15.80
N LYS A 85 24.16 -10.16 16.40
CA LYS A 85 23.99 -10.35 17.85
C LYS A 85 24.84 -9.35 18.63
N ASN A 86 24.18 -8.57 19.50
CA ASN A 86 24.76 -7.56 20.40
C ASN A 86 25.36 -6.30 19.75
N LYS A 87 25.04 -6.01 18.48
CA LYS A 87 25.45 -4.74 17.84
C LYS A 87 24.24 -3.79 17.72
N PRO A 88 24.30 -2.59 18.32
CA PRO A 88 23.25 -1.60 18.12
C PRO A 88 23.16 -1.23 16.63
N GLN A 89 21.93 -1.19 16.10
CA GLN A 89 21.68 -0.83 14.71
C GLN A 89 20.90 0.47 14.66
N ILE A 90 21.41 1.42 13.87
CA ILE A 90 20.58 2.53 13.41
C ILE A 90 19.82 2.02 12.19
N CYS A 91 18.50 2.09 12.25
CA CYS A 91 17.59 1.66 11.21
C CYS A 91 16.95 2.89 10.58
N LEU A 92 17.02 2.98 9.25
CA LEU A 92 16.30 3.98 8.45
C LEU A 92 15.13 3.31 7.75
N GLY A 93 13.94 3.88 7.91
CA GLY A 93 12.74 3.53 7.16
C GLY A 93 12.24 4.71 6.35
N LEU A 94 12.11 4.52 5.04
CA LEU A 94 11.46 5.45 4.11
C LEU A 94 10.17 4.80 3.62
N PHE A 95 9.07 5.26 4.18
CA PHE A 95 7.77 4.64 4.00
C PHE A 95 6.88 5.45 3.07
N ARG A 96 5.93 4.78 2.42
CA ARG A 96 4.80 5.43 1.77
C ARG A 96 3.51 4.68 2.07
N ASN A 97 2.59 5.36 2.74
CA ASN A 97 1.28 4.81 3.11
C ASN A 97 0.23 5.24 2.08
N ASP A 98 -0.26 4.30 1.27
CA ASP A 98 -1.12 4.60 0.14
C ASP A 98 -2.61 4.39 0.52
N PHE A 99 -3.44 5.38 0.18
CA PHE A 99 -4.87 5.42 0.50
C PHE A 99 -5.72 5.68 -0.74
N MET A 100 -6.95 5.15 -0.73
CA MET A 100 -8.02 5.50 -1.65
C MET A 100 -9.18 6.15 -0.89
N MET A 101 -9.93 7.00 -1.59
CA MET A 101 -11.11 7.70 -1.06
C MET A 101 -12.36 6.83 -1.27
N ASP A 102 -12.72 6.03 -0.26
CA ASP A 102 -13.93 5.21 -0.26
C ASP A 102 -15.18 6.07 -0.12
N VAL A 103 -16.14 5.92 -1.04
CA VAL A 103 -17.45 6.59 -1.02
C VAL A 103 -18.61 5.59 -0.96
N GLY A 104 -18.30 4.29 -0.87
CA GLY A 104 -19.28 3.20 -0.93
C GLY A 104 -19.82 2.92 -2.33
N GLU A 105 -20.67 1.90 -2.45
CA GLU A 105 -21.17 1.37 -3.72
C GLU A 105 -22.10 2.33 -4.49
N ASN A 106 -22.92 3.13 -3.79
CA ASN A 106 -23.94 3.98 -4.40
C ASN A 106 -23.41 5.38 -4.74
N GLN A 107 -22.61 5.49 -5.80
CA GLN A 107 -22.06 6.77 -6.28
C GLN A 107 -23.00 7.53 -7.22
N SER A 108 -23.78 6.82 -8.05
CA SER A 108 -24.56 7.41 -9.16
C SER A 108 -25.62 8.44 -8.74
N ASP A 109 -26.13 8.30 -7.51
CA ASP A 109 -27.25 9.10 -7.02
C ASP A 109 -26.79 10.31 -6.18
N LYS A 110 -25.47 10.51 -6.02
CA LYS A 110 -24.89 11.52 -5.14
C LYS A 110 -24.25 12.66 -5.92
N THR A 111 -24.42 13.88 -5.44
CA THR A 111 -23.67 15.02 -5.98
C THR A 111 -22.19 14.94 -5.59
N PRO A 112 -21.28 15.62 -6.30
CA PRO A 112 -19.87 15.69 -5.89
C PRO A 112 -19.69 16.21 -4.46
N GLN A 113 -20.54 17.13 -4.00
CA GLN A 113 -20.51 17.63 -2.63
C GLN A 113 -20.95 16.58 -1.61
N ASP A 114 -21.95 15.75 -1.93
CA ASP A 114 -22.39 14.66 -1.06
C ASP A 114 -21.32 13.56 -0.99
N LEU A 115 -20.69 13.26 -2.12
CA LEU A 115 -19.56 12.33 -2.18
C LEU A 115 -18.42 12.82 -1.30
N ALA A 116 -18.02 14.08 -1.45
CA ALA A 116 -16.95 14.70 -0.66
C ALA A 116 -17.18 14.58 0.86
N ARG A 117 -18.41 14.79 1.34
CA ARG A 117 -18.77 14.64 2.77
C ARG A 117 -18.81 13.20 3.26
N SER A 118 -18.95 12.24 2.35
CA SER A 118 -19.02 10.81 2.66
C SER A 118 -17.70 10.07 2.51
N VAL A 119 -16.64 10.74 2.03
CA VAL A 119 -15.31 10.15 1.82
C VAL A 119 -14.77 9.59 3.13
N ARG A 120 -14.33 8.33 3.08
CA ARG A 120 -13.52 7.70 4.10
C ARG A 120 -12.21 7.27 3.47
N LEU A 121 -11.08 7.61 4.08
CA LEU A 121 -9.81 7.07 3.61
C LEU A 121 -9.69 5.60 3.97
N LYS A 122 -9.31 4.80 2.98
CA LYS A 122 -9.01 3.38 3.15
C LYS A 122 -7.61 3.08 2.66
N GLN A 123 -6.79 2.52 3.53
CA GLN A 123 -5.42 2.13 3.22
C GLN A 123 -5.43 0.99 2.21
N VAL A 124 -4.73 1.21 1.09
CA VAL A 124 -4.51 0.24 0.03
C VAL A 124 -3.35 -0.68 0.41
N GLU A 125 -2.23 -0.09 0.80
CA GLU A 125 -0.98 -0.76 1.14
C GLU A 125 -0.03 0.17 1.91
N PHE A 126 0.94 -0.41 2.60
CA PHE A 126 2.03 0.33 3.24
C PHE A 126 3.36 -0.09 2.63
N ASN A 127 3.93 0.79 1.81
CA ASN A 127 5.19 0.54 1.14
C ASN A 127 6.35 0.78 2.11
N THR A 128 7.12 -0.25 2.41
CA THR A 128 8.35 -0.13 3.22
C THR A 128 9.62 -0.21 2.39
N ILE A 129 9.55 -0.70 1.14
CA ILE A 129 10.68 -0.85 0.22
C ILE A 129 10.47 -0.06 -1.07
N ALA A 130 11.55 0.53 -1.58
CA ALA A 130 11.59 1.18 -2.89
C ALA A 130 10.41 2.15 -3.10
N SER A 131 10.10 2.91 -2.05
CA SER A 131 9.11 4.00 -2.00
C SER A 131 9.48 5.10 -3.00
N SER A 132 9.26 4.80 -4.28
CA SER A 132 9.74 5.57 -5.43
C SER A 132 9.01 6.91 -5.55
N PHE A 133 9.46 7.73 -6.51
CA PHE A 133 8.93 9.06 -6.82
C PHE A 133 9.15 10.13 -5.75
N GLY A 134 9.61 9.77 -4.54
CA GLY A 134 10.18 10.72 -3.58
C GLY A 134 11.32 11.51 -4.21
N GLY A 135 12.19 10.86 -5.01
CA GLY A 135 13.32 11.42 -5.76
C GLY A 135 12.99 12.42 -6.87
N LEU A 136 11.86 12.23 -7.57
CA LEU A 136 11.30 13.26 -8.47
C LEU A 136 10.76 14.47 -7.67
N VAL A 137 10.82 14.37 -6.34
CA VAL A 137 10.54 15.38 -5.30
C VAL A 137 11.72 15.43 -4.26
N THR A 138 12.93 14.92 -4.61
CA THR A 138 14.24 14.79 -3.85
C THR A 138 14.72 13.41 -3.33
N GLN A 139 16.02 13.14 -3.55
CA GLN A 139 16.73 11.83 -3.52
C GLN A 139 17.23 11.40 -2.12
N LEU A 140 17.50 10.08 -1.91
CA LEU A 140 18.75 9.50 -1.35
C LEU A 140 18.69 7.98 -1.05
N THR A 141 19.85 7.42 -0.67
CA THR A 141 20.34 6.01 -0.77
C THR A 141 20.08 5.07 0.42
N HIS A 142 20.12 3.75 0.13
CA HIS A 142 20.02 2.55 0.98
C HIS A 142 18.91 2.55 2.04
N CYS A 143 17.71 2.25 1.54
CA CYS A 143 16.52 2.00 2.31
C CYS A 143 15.65 0.99 1.54
N PRO A 144 15.08 -0.06 2.17
CA PRO A 144 15.07 -0.37 3.61
C PRO A 144 15.90 -1.63 3.96
N THR A 145 15.91 -2.03 5.24
CA THR A 145 16.43 -3.34 5.68
C THR A 145 15.48 -4.48 5.28
N CYS A 146 15.95 -5.74 5.30
CA CYS A 146 15.09 -6.91 5.05
C CYS A 146 13.93 -7.01 6.03
N SER A 147 14.11 -6.64 7.31
CA SER A 147 13.03 -6.67 8.30
C SER A 147 11.93 -5.66 7.99
N TYR A 148 12.30 -4.47 7.52
CA TYR A 148 11.32 -3.49 7.03
C TYR A 148 10.60 -3.98 5.77
N GLN A 149 11.32 -4.59 4.83
CA GLN A 149 10.70 -5.18 3.64
C GLN A 149 9.69 -6.28 4.04
N LEU A 150 10.03 -7.16 4.99
CA LEU A 150 9.11 -8.18 5.52
C LEU A 150 7.90 -7.56 6.23
N ALA A 151 8.10 -6.49 7.00
CA ALA A 151 7.02 -5.76 7.66
C ALA A 151 6.03 -5.14 6.65
N GLY A 152 6.49 -4.76 5.46
CA GLY A 152 5.63 -4.21 4.39
C GLY A 152 4.79 -5.25 3.64
N THR A 153 4.93 -6.54 3.93
CA THR A 153 4.18 -7.58 3.24
C THR A 153 2.68 -7.48 3.48
N LYS A 154 1.89 -7.90 2.48
CA LYS A 154 0.43 -7.93 2.54
C LYS A 154 -0.07 -8.76 3.72
N LYS A 155 0.61 -9.87 4.05
CA LYS A 155 0.29 -10.68 5.23
C LYS A 155 0.36 -9.87 6.53
N ILE A 156 1.41 -9.08 6.72
CA ILE A 156 1.53 -8.23 7.91
C ILE A 156 0.43 -7.16 7.94
N GLN A 157 0.12 -6.52 6.81
CA GLN A 157 -1.00 -5.59 6.69
C GLN A 157 -2.33 -6.24 7.12
N GLN A 158 -2.59 -7.47 6.66
CA GLN A 158 -3.78 -8.24 7.03
C GLN A 158 -3.85 -8.55 8.52
N VAL A 159 -2.74 -8.99 9.13
CA VAL A 159 -2.69 -9.29 10.56
C VAL A 159 -2.87 -8.03 11.40
N LEU A 160 -2.29 -6.89 11.00
CA LEU A 160 -2.41 -5.61 11.70
C LEU A 160 -3.85 -5.09 11.77
N ALA A 161 -4.69 -5.43 10.79
CA ALA A 161 -6.12 -5.11 10.82
C ALA A 161 -6.92 -5.92 11.85
N GLY A 162 -6.34 -7.00 12.38
CA GLY A 162 -6.93 -7.85 13.41
C GLY A 162 -7.16 -7.14 14.75
N LYS A 163 -8.17 -7.60 15.49
CA LYS A 163 -8.50 -7.08 16.83
C LYS A 163 -7.35 -7.33 17.80
N GLY A 164 -6.94 -6.30 18.55
CA GLY A 164 -5.91 -6.43 19.59
C GLY A 164 -4.47 -6.44 19.07
N VAL A 165 -4.24 -6.35 17.76
CA VAL A 165 -2.89 -6.38 17.19
C VAL A 165 -2.24 -4.99 17.22
N LEU A 166 -2.96 -3.95 16.80
CA LEU A 166 -2.48 -2.56 16.87
C LEU A 166 -2.11 -2.16 18.31
N GLU A 167 -2.92 -2.58 19.28
CA GLU A 167 -2.76 -2.29 20.71
C GLU A 167 -1.43 -2.83 21.29
N LYS A 168 -0.80 -3.82 20.63
CA LYS A 168 0.53 -4.30 21.03
C LYS A 168 1.64 -3.29 20.72
N PHE A 169 1.42 -2.45 19.71
CA PHE A 169 2.45 -1.55 19.18
C PHE A 169 2.13 -0.07 19.40
N ILE A 170 0.85 0.26 19.60
CA ILE A 170 0.35 1.62 19.80
C ILE A 170 -0.41 1.67 21.11
N GLN A 171 0.07 2.51 22.04
CA GLN A 171 -0.48 2.63 23.38
C GLN A 171 -1.73 3.52 23.44
N ASP A 172 -1.79 4.57 22.61
CA ASP A 172 -2.90 5.52 22.62
C ASP A 172 -4.14 4.93 21.93
N ALA A 173 -5.23 4.80 22.71
CA ALA A 173 -6.46 4.18 22.23
C ALA A 173 -7.17 4.98 21.13
N ASN A 174 -6.99 6.31 21.10
CA ASN A 174 -7.56 7.15 20.07
C ASN A 174 -6.81 6.97 18.74
N ASP A 175 -5.47 6.90 18.78
CA ASP A 175 -4.64 6.59 17.61
C ASP A 175 -4.97 5.20 17.07
N VAL A 176 -5.08 4.18 17.95
CA VAL A 176 -5.51 2.83 17.55
C VAL A 176 -6.86 2.86 16.83
N ARG A 177 -7.85 3.58 17.37
CA ARG A 177 -9.18 3.71 16.76
C ARG A 177 -9.08 4.37 15.37
N ARG A 178 -8.33 5.46 15.25
CA ARG A 178 -8.16 6.21 14.00
C ARG A 178 -7.44 5.39 12.94
N MET A 179 -6.33 4.74 13.30
CA MET A 179 -5.59 3.84 12.40
C MET A 179 -6.45 2.67 11.93
N ARG A 180 -7.21 2.04 12.85
CA ARG A 180 -8.12 0.95 12.50
C ARG A 180 -9.23 1.39 11.54
N ALA A 181 -9.74 2.61 11.69
CA ALA A 181 -10.76 3.15 10.78
C ALA A 181 -10.28 3.26 9.33
N LEU A 182 -8.96 3.39 9.12
CA LEU A 182 -8.34 3.44 7.79
C LEU A 182 -8.22 2.06 7.13
N PHE A 183 -8.34 0.95 7.86
CA PHE A 183 -8.30 -0.38 7.22
C PHE A 183 -9.64 -0.72 6.56
N ALA A 184 -9.56 -1.29 5.35
CA ALA A 184 -10.67 -2.03 4.76
C ALA A 184 -10.74 -3.45 5.37
N GLY A 185 -11.78 -4.23 5.08
CA GLY A 185 -11.82 -5.64 5.47
C GLY A 185 -10.59 -6.39 4.94
N GLN A 186 -9.86 -7.06 5.84
CA GLN A 186 -8.66 -7.84 5.53
C GLN A 186 -8.84 -9.24 6.13
N PHE A 187 -8.68 -10.28 5.33
CA PHE A 187 -9.02 -11.64 5.73
C PHE A 187 -7.85 -12.60 5.45
N SER A 188 -7.57 -13.47 6.42
CA SER A 188 -6.60 -14.54 6.22
C SER A 188 -7.22 -15.61 5.34
N LEU A 189 -6.37 -16.30 4.59
CA LEU A 189 -6.76 -17.50 3.84
C LEU A 189 -6.13 -18.77 4.45
N ASP A 190 -5.48 -18.65 5.61
CA ASP A 190 -4.93 -19.78 6.36
C ASP A 190 -6.03 -20.81 6.72
N GLU A 191 -5.62 -22.00 7.17
CA GLU A 191 -6.52 -23.14 7.20
C GLU A 191 -7.78 -23.01 8.04
N ASP A 192 -7.68 -22.21 9.09
CA ASP A 192 -8.75 -21.97 10.05
C ASP A 192 -9.79 -20.94 9.57
N GLU A 193 -9.59 -20.28 8.41
CA GLU A 193 -10.40 -19.13 7.94
C GLU A 193 -11.15 -19.36 6.62
N SER A 194 -11.68 -20.57 6.38
CA SER A 194 -12.42 -20.95 5.15
C SER A 194 -13.67 -20.11 4.83
N LYS A 195 -14.14 -19.27 5.76
CA LYS A 195 -15.26 -18.34 5.54
C LYS A 195 -14.92 -17.27 4.50
N ALA A 196 -13.70 -16.74 4.52
CA ALA A 196 -13.27 -15.70 3.60
C ALA A 196 -13.33 -16.15 2.14
N ILE A 197 -12.86 -17.38 1.87
CA ILE A 197 -12.93 -18.00 0.54
C ILE A 197 -14.38 -18.12 0.07
N SER A 198 -15.27 -18.60 0.94
CA SER A 198 -16.69 -18.77 0.61
C SER A 198 -17.36 -17.44 0.27
N MET A 199 -17.07 -16.38 1.05
CA MET A 199 -17.58 -15.03 0.81
C MET A 199 -17.10 -14.47 -0.53
N ALA A 200 -15.82 -14.64 -0.85
CA ALA A 200 -15.23 -14.15 -2.08
C ALA A 200 -15.75 -14.89 -3.33
N LEU A 201 -15.96 -16.21 -3.23
CA LEU A 201 -16.54 -16.99 -4.34
C LEU A 201 -17.99 -16.59 -4.63
N GLN A 202 -18.76 -16.24 -3.59
CA GLN A 202 -20.16 -15.80 -3.73
C GLN A 202 -20.27 -14.38 -4.30
N ASN A 203 -19.36 -13.48 -3.93
CA ASN A 203 -19.35 -12.09 -4.41
C ASN A 203 -17.92 -11.65 -4.78
N PRO A 204 -17.37 -12.08 -5.92
CA PRO A 204 -15.98 -11.79 -6.28
C PRO A 204 -15.70 -10.29 -6.47
N GLY A 205 -16.71 -9.54 -6.94
CA GLY A 205 -16.59 -8.11 -7.23
C GLY A 205 -16.39 -7.26 -5.97
N GLY A 206 -16.70 -7.80 -4.79
CA GLY A 206 -16.49 -7.14 -3.50
C GLY A 206 -15.07 -7.30 -2.94
N TYR A 207 -14.18 -8.06 -3.59
CA TYR A 207 -12.86 -8.38 -3.04
C TYR A 207 -11.73 -8.27 -4.07
N VAL A 208 -10.50 -8.28 -3.55
CA VAL A 208 -9.25 -8.34 -4.29
C VAL A 208 -8.36 -9.39 -3.61
N LEU A 209 -7.82 -10.30 -4.40
CA LEU A 209 -6.89 -11.33 -3.91
C LEU A 209 -5.47 -10.85 -4.18
N LYS A 210 -4.65 -10.76 -3.13
CA LYS A 210 -3.30 -10.17 -3.20
C LYS A 210 -2.23 -11.19 -2.81
N PRO A 211 -1.26 -11.50 -3.70
CA PRO A 211 -0.08 -12.29 -3.33
C PRO A 211 0.93 -11.44 -2.54
N GLN A 212 1.94 -12.08 -1.95
CA GLN A 212 3.06 -11.39 -1.29
C GLN A 212 4.08 -10.81 -2.31
N ARG A 213 3.62 -9.96 -3.22
CA ARG A 213 4.45 -9.27 -4.24
C ARG A 213 4.18 -7.77 -4.20
N GLU A 214 5.20 -7.00 -4.53
CA GLU A 214 5.21 -5.53 -4.54
C GLU A 214 5.42 -4.99 -5.97
N GLY A 215 5.17 -3.69 -6.19
CA GLY A 215 5.48 -3.02 -7.46
C GLY A 215 4.35 -2.97 -8.49
N GLY A 216 3.14 -3.40 -8.13
CA GLY A 216 1.98 -3.45 -9.02
C GLY A 216 2.03 -4.62 -10.01
N GLY A 217 0.88 -4.98 -10.57
CA GLY A 217 0.73 -6.01 -11.61
C GLY A 217 0.41 -7.43 -11.11
N ASN A 218 0.18 -7.63 -9.81
CA ASN A 218 0.09 -8.97 -9.22
C ASN A 218 -1.27 -9.28 -8.57
N ASN A 219 -2.18 -8.31 -8.48
CA ASN A 219 -3.45 -8.51 -7.78
C ASN A 219 -4.45 -9.20 -8.71
N LEU A 220 -5.27 -10.08 -8.16
CA LEU A 220 -6.29 -10.81 -8.92
C LEU A 220 -7.68 -10.28 -8.56
N TYR A 221 -8.51 -10.09 -9.58
CA TYR A 221 -9.83 -9.47 -9.48
C TYR A 221 -10.88 -10.37 -10.15
N ASP A 222 -12.13 -10.21 -9.72
CA ASP A 222 -13.31 -10.76 -10.40
C ASP A 222 -13.18 -12.26 -10.75
N GLU A 223 -13.14 -12.63 -12.03
CA GLU A 223 -13.04 -14.03 -12.47
C GLU A 223 -11.64 -14.63 -12.21
N GLU A 224 -10.56 -13.88 -12.37
CA GLU A 224 -9.20 -14.36 -12.07
C GLU A 224 -9.06 -14.72 -10.59
N LEU A 225 -9.69 -13.92 -9.72
CA LEU A 225 -9.78 -14.18 -8.29
C LEU A 225 -10.50 -15.51 -8.03
N LYS A 226 -11.66 -15.75 -8.67
CA LYS A 226 -12.43 -16.99 -8.49
C LYS A 226 -11.65 -18.21 -8.95
N GLU A 227 -11.07 -18.15 -10.14
CA GLU A 227 -10.29 -19.24 -10.71
C GLU A 227 -9.12 -19.61 -9.79
N MET A 228 -8.40 -18.60 -9.29
CA MET A 228 -7.30 -18.81 -8.36
C MET A 228 -7.78 -19.39 -7.03
N LEU A 229 -8.85 -18.85 -6.43
CA LEU A 229 -9.40 -19.38 -5.18
C LEU A 229 -9.85 -20.83 -5.32
N MET A 230 -10.52 -21.19 -6.43
CA MET A 230 -10.95 -22.56 -6.69
C MET A 230 -9.78 -23.53 -6.83
N LYS A 231 -8.63 -23.05 -7.34
CA LYS A 231 -7.40 -23.82 -7.46
C LYS A 231 -6.70 -24.05 -6.11
N ILE A 232 -6.65 -23.03 -5.24
CA ILE A 232 -5.83 -23.06 -4.02
C ILE A 232 -6.62 -23.34 -2.73
N LYS A 233 -7.96 -23.33 -2.76
CA LYS A 233 -8.80 -23.42 -1.55
C LYS A 233 -8.51 -24.63 -0.66
N ASP A 234 -8.10 -25.75 -1.25
CA ASP A 234 -7.84 -27.02 -0.58
C ASP A 234 -6.33 -27.33 -0.47
N THR A 235 -5.46 -26.34 -0.71
CA THR A 235 -3.99 -26.50 -0.67
C THR A 235 -3.37 -25.55 0.35
N GLU A 236 -2.13 -25.82 0.77
CA GLU A 236 -1.38 -24.91 1.64
C GLU A 236 -1.02 -23.58 0.93
N GLU A 237 -1.04 -23.56 -0.41
CA GLU A 237 -0.68 -22.40 -1.23
C GLU A 237 -1.56 -21.18 -0.94
N ARG A 238 -2.79 -21.39 -0.45
CA ARG A 238 -3.69 -20.29 -0.04
C ARG A 238 -3.08 -19.33 0.98
N SER A 239 -2.15 -19.81 1.81
CA SER A 239 -1.46 -18.96 2.79
C SER A 239 -0.53 -17.90 2.16
N ALA A 240 -0.15 -18.06 0.88
CA ALA A 240 0.61 -17.06 0.14
C ALA A 240 -0.22 -15.82 -0.23
N TYR A 241 -1.53 -15.85 -0.04
CA TYR A 241 -2.46 -14.81 -0.43
C TYR A 241 -3.19 -14.23 0.78
N ILE A 242 -3.62 -12.99 0.63
CA ILE A 242 -4.64 -12.38 1.49
C ILE A 242 -5.84 -11.99 0.66
N LEU A 243 -7.01 -11.98 1.28
CA LEU A 243 -8.22 -11.43 0.68
C LEU A 243 -8.48 -10.06 1.31
N MET A 244 -8.72 -9.05 0.48
CA MET A 244 -9.03 -7.70 0.93
C MET A 244 -10.34 -7.25 0.31
N GLU A 245 -11.18 -6.56 1.08
CA GLU A 245 -12.37 -5.88 0.58
C GLU A 245 -11.99 -4.82 -0.46
N LYS A 246 -12.74 -4.78 -1.56
CA LYS A 246 -12.51 -3.83 -2.64
C LYS A 246 -12.94 -2.43 -2.20
N ILE A 247 -12.06 -1.45 -2.39
CA ILE A 247 -12.35 -0.05 -2.04
C ILE A 247 -13.17 0.59 -3.16
N HIS A 248 -14.37 1.08 -2.83
CA HIS A 248 -15.26 1.77 -3.76
C HIS A 248 -14.84 3.23 -3.89
N THR A 249 -13.80 3.43 -4.70
CA THR A 249 -13.10 4.72 -4.81
C THR A 249 -13.94 5.77 -5.51
N TRP A 250 -13.86 7.02 -5.04
CA TRP A 250 -14.49 8.17 -5.68
C TRP A 250 -14.01 8.34 -7.12
N VAL A 251 -14.91 8.17 -8.08
CA VAL A 251 -14.65 8.39 -9.50
C VAL A 251 -14.73 9.87 -9.85
N LEU A 252 -13.66 10.38 -10.46
CA LEU A 252 -13.57 11.74 -10.99
C LEU A 252 -13.35 11.71 -12.51
N ARG A 253 -13.37 12.88 -13.15
CA ARG A 253 -13.04 13.02 -14.57
C ARG A 253 -11.81 13.88 -14.75
N ASN A 254 -10.86 13.40 -15.56
CA ASN A 254 -9.62 14.12 -15.83
C ASN A 254 -9.01 13.70 -17.19
N HIS A 255 -8.01 14.45 -17.65
CA HIS A 255 -7.18 14.06 -18.79
C HIS A 255 -5.88 13.45 -18.29
N LEU A 256 -5.54 12.26 -18.81
CA LEU A 256 -4.24 11.64 -18.58
C LEU A 256 -3.31 12.02 -19.73
N ILE A 257 -2.16 12.61 -19.41
CA ILE A 257 -1.13 13.02 -20.36
C ILE A 257 -0.01 11.99 -20.34
N LYS A 258 0.13 11.26 -21.44
CA LYS A 258 1.15 10.24 -21.67
C LYS A 258 1.82 10.48 -23.02
N VAL A 259 3.12 10.24 -23.10
CA VAL A 259 3.86 10.37 -24.37
C VAL A 259 3.32 9.36 -25.38
N GLY A 260 3.09 9.82 -26.61
CA GLY A 260 2.57 8.97 -27.69
C GLY A 260 1.05 8.73 -27.64
N GLU A 261 0.34 9.24 -26.63
CA GLU A 261 -1.12 9.09 -26.51
C GLU A 261 -1.84 10.44 -26.66
N HIS A 262 -2.96 10.43 -27.39
CA HIS A 262 -3.86 11.58 -27.41
C HIS A 262 -4.63 11.68 -26.09
N SER A 263 -4.56 12.85 -25.43
CA SER A 263 -5.34 13.10 -24.22
C SER A 263 -6.83 13.00 -24.52
N ARG A 264 -7.55 12.28 -23.67
CA ARG A 264 -9.02 12.21 -23.69
C ARG A 264 -9.51 12.38 -22.26
N LEU A 265 -10.65 13.02 -22.10
CA LEU A 265 -11.34 13.03 -20.81
C LEU A 265 -11.76 11.59 -20.49
N ARG A 266 -11.37 11.09 -19.33
CA ARG A 266 -11.69 9.75 -18.85
C ARG A 266 -12.20 9.82 -17.43
N ASP A 267 -12.97 8.81 -17.06
CA ASP A 267 -13.25 8.52 -15.66
C ASP A 267 -11.95 7.97 -15.03
N VAL A 268 -11.58 8.51 -13.88
CA VAL A 268 -10.29 8.25 -13.22
C VAL A 268 -10.49 8.02 -11.73
N LEU A 269 -9.54 7.30 -11.14
CA LEU A 269 -9.43 7.02 -9.71
C LEU A 269 -8.06 7.48 -9.22
N SER A 270 -8.03 8.03 -8.01
CA SER A 270 -6.80 8.53 -7.41
C SER A 270 -6.42 7.79 -6.13
N GLU A 271 -5.11 7.60 -5.97
CA GLU A 271 -4.45 7.06 -4.80
C GLU A 271 -3.54 8.13 -4.19
N ILE A 272 -3.62 8.32 -2.88
CA ILE A 272 -2.82 9.29 -2.13
C ILE A 272 -1.84 8.52 -1.26
N GLY A 273 -0.55 8.66 -1.55
CA GLY A 273 0.55 8.14 -0.73
C GLY A 273 1.10 9.21 0.20
N ILE A 274 1.17 8.94 1.49
CA ILE A 274 1.83 9.81 2.47
C ILE A 274 3.22 9.25 2.78
N TYR A 275 4.26 10.06 2.59
CA TYR A 275 5.63 9.68 2.89
C TYR A 275 5.92 9.83 4.38
N GLY A 276 6.65 8.87 4.94
CA GLY A 276 7.15 8.93 6.30
C GLY A 276 8.63 8.58 6.37
N VAL A 277 9.36 9.27 7.23
CA VAL A 277 10.76 8.98 7.53
C VAL A 277 10.87 8.58 9.00
N TYR A 278 11.54 7.46 9.24
CA TYR A 278 11.87 7.01 10.58
C TYR A 278 13.34 6.66 10.69
N ILE A 279 14.02 7.20 11.70
CA ILE A 279 15.37 6.81 12.11
C ILE A 279 15.31 6.44 13.58
N GLY A 280 15.73 5.23 13.93
CA GLY A 280 15.80 4.80 15.33
C GLY A 280 16.88 3.77 15.58
N LYS A 281 17.22 3.59 16.85
CA LYS A 281 18.19 2.62 17.33
C LYS A 281 17.48 1.59 18.22
N GLY A 282 17.07 0.48 17.62
CA GLY A 282 16.11 -0.43 18.27
C GLY A 282 14.77 0.26 18.54
N THR A 283 13.92 -0.33 19.38
CA THR A 283 12.54 0.13 19.63
C THR A 283 12.43 1.26 20.66
N GLU A 284 13.48 1.53 21.44
CA GLU A 284 13.43 2.48 22.56
C GLU A 284 13.95 3.88 22.19
N ASP A 285 14.87 3.98 21.23
CA ASP A 285 15.54 5.23 20.85
C ASP A 285 15.08 5.71 19.47
N SER A 286 13.98 6.47 19.40
CA SER A 286 13.59 7.19 18.18
C SER A 286 14.45 8.45 18.02
N ILE A 287 15.08 8.61 16.86
CA ILE A 287 15.93 9.76 16.50
C ILE A 287 15.16 10.72 15.59
N VAL A 288 14.49 10.17 14.57
CA VAL A 288 13.64 10.91 13.63
C VAL A 288 12.34 10.13 13.43
N ASN A 289 11.20 10.81 13.48
CA ASN A 289 9.91 10.23 13.10
C ASN A 289 9.01 11.33 12.53
N GLU A 290 8.98 11.44 11.21
CA GLU A 290 8.37 12.57 10.51
C GLU A 290 7.41 12.11 9.40
N GLU A 291 6.39 12.93 9.15
CA GLU A 291 5.69 12.96 7.86
C GLU A 291 6.53 13.80 6.89
N SER A 292 6.71 13.32 5.66
CA SER A 292 7.69 13.88 4.72
C SER A 292 7.10 14.14 3.34
N GLY A 293 5.84 14.57 3.30
CA GLY A 293 5.13 14.93 2.09
C GLY A 293 4.21 13.83 1.56
N HIS A 294 3.74 14.02 0.34
CA HIS A 294 2.74 13.15 -0.27
C HIS A 294 2.96 13.00 -1.78
N LEU A 295 2.40 11.93 -2.34
CA LEU A 295 2.32 11.64 -3.76
C LEU A 295 0.87 11.31 -4.08
N MET A 296 0.29 11.97 -5.08
CA MET A 296 -0.99 11.54 -5.64
C MET A 296 -0.73 10.87 -6.99
N ARG A 297 -1.37 9.72 -7.20
CA ARG A 297 -1.32 8.98 -8.47
C ARG A 297 -2.73 8.78 -8.97
N THR A 298 -2.92 8.94 -10.27
CA THR A 298 -4.24 8.82 -10.88
C THR A 298 -4.19 7.90 -12.09
N LYS A 299 -5.16 7.00 -12.16
CA LYS A 299 -5.29 6.01 -13.24
C LYS A 299 -6.69 6.03 -13.82
N ALA A 300 -6.85 5.55 -15.05
CA ALA A 300 -8.16 5.43 -15.67
C ALA A 300 -8.99 4.35 -14.98
N LEU A 301 -10.30 4.57 -14.87
CA LEU A 301 -11.25 3.55 -14.42
C LEU A 301 -11.15 2.31 -15.31
N GLY A 302 -11.22 1.13 -14.71
CA GLY A 302 -11.02 -0.16 -15.39
C GLY A 302 -9.57 -0.61 -15.49
N ILE A 303 -8.60 0.24 -15.14
CA ILE A 303 -7.22 -0.19 -14.91
C ILE A 303 -7.11 -0.61 -13.44
N ASN A 304 -7.10 -1.92 -13.22
CA ASN A 304 -7.03 -2.49 -11.87
C ASN A 304 -5.65 -2.25 -11.22
N GLU A 305 -4.59 -2.22 -12.02
CA GLU A 305 -3.23 -2.11 -11.53
C GLU A 305 -2.78 -0.66 -11.26
N GLY A 306 -1.90 -0.50 -10.29
CA GLY A 306 -1.32 0.79 -9.90
C GLY A 306 0.10 0.97 -10.44
N GLY A 307 0.68 2.15 -10.16
CA GLY A 307 2.10 2.40 -10.39
C GLY A 307 2.40 3.21 -11.65
N VAL A 308 3.19 4.27 -11.47
CA VAL A 308 3.65 5.14 -12.56
C VAL A 308 4.77 4.47 -13.35
N ALA A 309 5.69 3.79 -12.66
CA ALA A 309 6.80 3.07 -13.31
C ALA A 309 6.32 1.92 -14.21
N SER A 310 5.23 1.27 -13.83
CA SER A 310 4.59 0.18 -14.57
C SER A 310 3.67 0.69 -15.70
N GLY A 311 3.54 2.01 -15.88
CA GLY A 311 2.75 2.63 -16.95
C GLY A 311 1.24 2.70 -16.72
N PHE A 312 0.73 2.14 -15.62
CA PHE A 312 -0.70 2.07 -15.32
C PHE A 312 -1.26 3.39 -14.77
N ALA A 313 -0.48 4.10 -13.95
CA ALA A 313 -0.88 5.36 -13.33
C ALA A 313 -0.08 6.56 -13.86
N THR A 314 -0.59 7.75 -13.57
CA THR A 314 0.03 9.04 -13.85
C THR A 314 0.25 9.81 -12.55
N LEU A 315 1.19 10.74 -12.52
CA LEU A 315 1.40 11.67 -11.41
C LEU A 315 0.24 12.67 -11.35
N ASP A 316 -0.21 13.00 -10.15
CA ASP A 316 -1.29 13.96 -9.91
C ASP A 316 -0.94 14.86 -8.72
N THR A 317 -1.70 15.93 -8.55
CA THR A 317 -1.62 16.87 -7.43
C THR A 317 -3.02 17.03 -6.81
N PRO A 318 -3.15 17.01 -5.47
CA PRO A 318 -4.45 17.18 -4.84
C PRO A 318 -4.96 18.62 -4.95
N PHE A 319 -6.18 18.78 -5.46
CA PHE A 319 -6.96 20.02 -5.34
C PHE A 319 -7.83 19.95 -4.10
N LEU A 320 -7.46 20.71 -3.06
CA LEU A 320 -8.10 20.61 -1.75
C LEU A 320 -9.43 21.35 -1.71
N ILE A 321 -10.47 20.65 -1.24
CA ILE A 321 -11.79 21.23 -0.97
C ILE A 321 -12.13 21.12 0.53
N ASP A 322 -12.86 22.11 1.02
CA ASP A 322 -13.43 22.08 2.37
C ASP A 322 -14.84 21.47 2.31
N THR A 323 -15.18 20.62 3.28
CA THR A 323 -16.40 19.78 3.30
C THR A 323 -17.21 19.96 4.57
#